data_AF-A0A0M3BTH4-F1
#
_entry.id   AF-A0A0M3BTH4-F1
#
_cell.length_a   1.000
_cell.length_b   1.000
_cell.length_c   1.000
_cell.angle_alpha   90.00
_cell.angle_beta   90.00
_cell.angle_gamma   90.00
#
_symmetry.space_group_name_H-M   'P 1'
#
loop_
_entity.id
_entity.type
_entity.pdbx_description
1 polymer ?
#
loop_
_entity_poly.entity_id
_entity_poly.type
_entity_poly.pdbx_seq_one_letter_code
_entity_poly.pdbx_strand_id
1 'polypeptide(L)'
;MKWMNGLMTAGLIVLGGQQTITPAFAHGALEFPPARQKWCFLQNDWGGDNLPANEACRKMKVIGGEYPFTQWHEYAHHTKPPGDLDTVKKEIADGQLCSGTVGTTRKAAPHKGYPIADQGYPIADRYRNRNSNRKDGVNEPSNAWHVTDIITKNGNFELVFDGSPAPHRPSYWQVFLTKPGYDFSQRLKWDDLDLITEVGDTPYDEESKRFKFDVTVPDGRTGKAILYVRWQRYGDTWFESEGFYSCADINLIAEDSEPPSFDKGYFISRGLDPQPGERLRFRLFSAPLYSEKVDVYLDITAANQKPSIWAKQLADKLNQGYGSQLRVGIRQGDAIEYNDQLPYENKVYVASEEDSFAISIEDGNSNLPPLADAGQDTAVVGPTTITLNGTGSSDPDGDPLAYHWHLHNTLEGVVIDNPNAATTAVTIPSVTERKELIFMLRVTDDKGAASTDTVTVTVNPSNGGGYNYVWPDGIENYEWGKTVVLGVDGNLWKCKPFPQGAWCKQNVPAYTPGGPDMAPNPEQQPWERYTPPARR
;
A
#
# COMPACT_ATOMS: atom_id res chain seq x y z
N MET A 1 -59.00 53.69 -40.86
CA MET A 1 -59.32 52.87 -42.06
C MET A 1 -58.35 51.70 -42.06
N LYS A 2 -58.75 50.48 -41.65
CA LYS A 2 -59.06 49.31 -42.52
C LYS A 2 -58.01 49.15 -43.63
N TRP A 3 -57.29 48.04 -43.81
CA TRP A 3 -57.66 46.62 -43.96
C TRP A 3 -56.42 45.74 -43.62
N MET A 4 -56.50 44.69 -42.80
CA MET A 4 -56.71 43.27 -43.18
C MET A 4 -56.07 42.83 -44.51
N ASN A 5 -55.06 41.94 -44.42
CA ASN A 5 -55.14 40.58 -44.99
C ASN A 5 -53.92 39.73 -44.60
N GLY A 6 -54.20 38.50 -44.17
CA GLY A 6 -53.21 37.50 -43.83
C GLY A 6 -52.93 36.50 -44.94
N LEU A 7 -51.90 35.71 -44.65
CA LEU A 7 -51.60 34.34 -45.07
C LEU A 7 -51.21 34.09 -46.54
N MET A 8 -49.92 33.82 -46.73
CA MET A 8 -49.49 32.60 -47.43
C MET A 8 -48.32 31.94 -46.68
N THR A 9 -48.56 30.67 -46.37
CA THR A 9 -47.70 29.68 -45.76
C THR A 9 -46.51 29.34 -46.67
N ALA A 10 -45.28 29.49 -46.17
CA ALA A 10 -44.09 28.82 -46.68
C ALA A 10 -43.60 27.86 -45.59
N GLY A 11 -43.65 26.56 -45.87
CA GLY A 11 -43.20 25.52 -44.96
C GLY A 11 -41.71 25.64 -44.70
N LEU A 12 -41.34 25.88 -43.44
CA LEU A 12 -40.00 25.58 -42.97
C LEU A 12 -40.00 24.16 -42.43
N ILE A 13 -39.27 23.31 -43.15
CA ILE A 13 -38.79 22.02 -42.69
C ILE A 13 -38.06 22.27 -41.36
N VAL A 14 -38.66 21.86 -40.24
CA VAL A 14 -37.93 21.70 -39.00
C VAL A 14 -37.00 20.52 -39.23
N LEU A 15 -35.77 20.82 -39.64
CA LEU A 15 -34.65 19.90 -39.51
C LEU A 15 -34.60 19.56 -38.02
N GLY A 16 -35.09 18.37 -37.67
CA GLY A 16 -34.87 17.78 -36.37
C GLY A 16 -33.37 17.81 -36.15
N GLY A 17 -32.92 18.71 -35.27
CA GLY A 17 -31.55 18.70 -34.81
C GLY A 17 -31.32 17.31 -34.25
N GLN A 18 -30.52 16.51 -34.95
CA GLN A 18 -29.86 15.38 -34.34
C GLN A 18 -29.13 15.97 -33.15
N GLN A 19 -29.66 15.76 -31.94
CA GLN A 19 -28.87 15.90 -30.74
C GLN A 19 -27.71 14.93 -30.93
N THR A 20 -26.57 15.48 -31.33
CA THR A 20 -25.30 14.80 -31.20
C THR A 20 -25.17 14.50 -29.71
N ILE A 21 -25.44 13.25 -29.33
CA ILE A 21 -25.09 12.74 -28.01
C ILE A 21 -23.57 12.82 -27.96
N THR A 22 -23.05 13.91 -27.39
CA THR A 22 -21.64 13.95 -27.00
C THR A 22 -21.47 12.88 -25.94
N PRO A 23 -20.50 11.95 -26.08
CA PRO A 23 -20.20 11.02 -25.00
C PRO A 23 -19.78 11.85 -23.79
N ALA A 24 -20.67 11.95 -22.80
CA ALA A 24 -20.39 12.56 -21.53
C ALA A 24 -19.50 11.59 -20.75
N PHE A 25 -18.26 12.01 -20.48
CA PHE A 25 -17.31 11.30 -19.63
C PHE A 25 -17.91 11.13 -18.23
N ALA A 26 -17.73 9.96 -17.61
CA ALA A 26 -18.36 9.54 -16.37
C ALA A 26 -17.74 10.10 -15.10
N HIS A 27 -17.24 9.34 -14.13
CA HIS A 27 -16.33 9.83 -13.07
C HIS A 27 -16.94 10.26 -11.74
N GLY A 28 -16.31 9.77 -10.67
CA GLY A 28 -16.60 10.05 -9.28
C GLY A 28 -15.73 9.19 -8.37
N ALA A 29 -15.77 9.45 -7.07
CA ALA A 29 -15.09 8.62 -6.08
C ALA A 29 -15.81 8.69 -4.73
N LEU A 30 -15.54 7.69 -3.89
CA LEU A 30 -16.06 7.64 -2.53
C LEU A 30 -15.61 8.87 -1.74
N GLU A 31 -16.57 9.62 -1.19
CA GLU A 31 -16.34 10.85 -0.43
C GLU A 31 -16.34 10.60 1.07
N PHE A 32 -17.26 9.77 1.55
CA PHE A 32 -17.31 9.36 2.94
C PHE A 32 -17.61 7.85 3.03
N PRO A 33 -16.73 7.07 3.69
CA PRO A 33 -15.35 7.44 4.06
C PRO A 33 -14.51 7.75 2.80
N PRO A 34 -13.63 8.77 2.78
CA PRO A 34 -12.96 9.19 1.55
C PRO A 34 -12.07 8.09 0.97
N ALA A 35 -12.16 7.88 -0.34
CA ALA A 35 -11.27 6.97 -1.05
C ALA A 35 -9.81 7.42 -0.91
N ARG A 36 -8.84 6.48 -0.86
CA ARG A 36 -7.39 6.76 -0.78
C ARG A 36 -6.94 7.85 -1.76
N GLN A 37 -7.30 7.69 -3.03
CA GLN A 37 -6.93 8.64 -4.10
C GLN A 37 -7.57 10.02 -3.91
N LYS A 38 -8.83 10.05 -3.46
CA LYS A 38 -9.58 11.30 -3.25
C LYS A 38 -9.06 12.03 -2.03
N TRP A 39 -8.82 11.32 -0.92
CA TRP A 39 -8.22 11.89 0.27
C TRP A 39 -6.88 12.52 -0.07
N CYS A 40 -5.99 11.79 -0.73
CA CYS A 40 -4.69 12.32 -1.14
C CYS A 40 -4.86 13.57 -2.00
N PHE A 41 -5.71 13.54 -3.04
CA PHE A 41 -5.99 14.68 -3.90
C PHE A 41 -6.37 15.94 -3.11
N LEU A 42 -7.18 15.81 -2.06
CA LEU A 42 -7.63 16.93 -1.23
C LEU A 42 -6.54 17.49 -0.29
N GLN A 43 -5.46 16.75 -0.02
CA GLN A 43 -4.42 17.18 0.93
C GLN A 43 -3.38 18.14 0.33
N ASN A 44 -3.33 18.33 -0.99
CA ASN A 44 -2.21 19.03 -1.61
C ASN A 44 -2.64 19.92 -2.79
N ASP A 45 -1.84 20.94 -3.05
CA ASP A 45 -1.89 21.71 -4.28
C ASP A 45 -0.86 21.10 -5.26
N TRP A 46 -1.33 20.61 -6.40
CA TRP A 46 -0.55 19.71 -7.26
C TRP A 46 0.25 20.43 -8.36
N GLY A 47 0.46 21.74 -8.24
CA GLY A 47 1.41 22.45 -9.09
C GLY A 47 2.87 22.18 -8.66
N GLY A 48 3.64 21.45 -9.47
CA GLY A 48 5.12 21.36 -9.35
C GLY A 48 5.69 20.10 -8.68
N ASP A 49 7.01 20.11 -8.47
CA ASP A 49 7.81 18.95 -8.00
C ASP A 49 7.60 18.59 -6.50
N ASN A 50 6.72 19.31 -5.77
CA ASN A 50 6.50 19.08 -4.34
C ASN A 50 5.89 17.71 -4.07
N LEU A 51 6.51 16.94 -3.17
CA LEU A 51 6.04 15.64 -2.72
C LEU A 51 5.01 15.80 -1.58
N PRO A 52 3.94 14.97 -1.55
CA PRO A 52 3.00 14.96 -0.43
C PRO A 52 3.68 14.71 0.92
N ALA A 53 3.23 15.43 1.95
CA ALA A 53 3.69 15.21 3.32
C ALA A 53 3.30 13.81 3.83
N ASN A 54 2.09 13.33 3.52
CA ASN A 54 1.66 11.98 3.87
C ASN A 54 2.43 10.92 3.07
N GLU A 55 3.04 9.95 3.76
CA GLU A 55 3.89 8.90 3.15
C GLU A 55 3.15 8.06 2.11
N ALA A 56 1.89 7.67 2.35
CA ALA A 56 1.12 6.85 1.41
C ALA A 56 0.80 7.64 0.12
N CYS A 57 0.37 8.90 0.25
CA CYS A 57 0.17 9.79 -0.90
C CYS A 57 1.50 10.07 -1.63
N ARG A 58 2.61 10.14 -0.91
CA ARG A 58 3.94 10.32 -1.49
C ARG A 58 4.35 9.12 -2.33
N LYS A 59 4.22 7.90 -1.80
CA LYS A 59 4.45 6.65 -2.53
C LYS A 59 3.58 6.60 -3.79
N MET A 60 2.32 6.99 -3.68
CA MET A 60 1.41 7.09 -4.81
C MET A 60 1.89 8.08 -5.89
N LYS A 61 2.44 9.25 -5.51
CA LYS A 61 3.04 10.23 -6.46
C LYS A 61 4.34 9.72 -7.08
N VAL A 62 5.18 9.05 -6.31
CA VAL A 62 6.44 8.48 -6.81
C VAL A 62 6.16 7.40 -7.87
N ILE A 63 5.14 6.57 -7.65
CA ILE A 63 4.81 5.46 -8.57
C ILE A 63 4.07 5.95 -9.81
N GLY A 64 3.07 6.82 -9.63
CA GLY A 64 2.14 7.18 -10.70
C GLY A 64 2.32 8.58 -11.28
N GLY A 65 3.14 9.44 -10.67
CA GLY A 65 3.23 10.86 -11.01
C GLY A 65 2.00 11.65 -10.53
N GLU A 66 1.63 12.70 -11.25
CA GLU A 66 0.47 13.55 -10.92
C GLU A 66 -0.87 12.95 -11.37
N TYR A 67 -0.84 12.08 -12.39
CA TYR A 67 -2.04 11.50 -13.02
C TYR A 67 -2.99 10.80 -12.03
N PRO A 68 -2.54 9.99 -11.05
CA PRO A 68 -3.42 9.34 -10.09
C PRO A 68 -4.24 10.31 -9.23
N PHE A 69 -3.75 11.55 -9.03
CA PHE A 69 -4.42 12.58 -8.24
C PHE A 69 -5.30 13.46 -9.12
N THR A 70 -4.84 13.84 -10.32
CA THR A 70 -5.70 14.60 -11.25
C THR A 70 -6.88 13.77 -11.74
N GLN A 71 -6.69 12.45 -11.88
CA GLN A 71 -7.73 11.48 -12.22
C GLN A 71 -8.31 10.76 -11.00
N TRP A 72 -8.38 11.44 -9.84
CA TRP A 72 -8.98 10.89 -8.61
C TRP A 72 -10.39 10.32 -8.82
N HIS A 73 -11.10 10.84 -9.81
CA HIS A 73 -12.49 10.56 -10.18
C HIS A 73 -12.62 9.43 -11.24
N GLU A 74 -11.52 8.96 -11.86
CA GLU A 74 -11.55 7.98 -12.96
C GLU A 74 -10.91 6.64 -12.58
N TYR A 75 -11.04 6.17 -11.35
CA TYR A 75 -10.50 4.86 -10.97
C TYR A 75 -11.44 3.78 -11.49
N ALA A 76 -11.34 3.51 -12.78
CA ALA A 76 -12.39 2.86 -13.55
C ALA A 76 -11.86 1.78 -14.49
N HIS A 77 -12.75 0.84 -14.85
CA HIS A 77 -12.45 -0.24 -15.78
C HIS A 77 -13.72 -0.75 -16.47
N HIS A 78 -13.56 -1.06 -17.76
CA HIS A 78 -14.62 -1.58 -18.62
C HIS A 78 -14.46 -3.09 -18.77
N THR A 79 -15.55 -3.85 -18.57
CA THR A 79 -15.53 -5.32 -18.56
C THR A 79 -16.25 -5.94 -19.76
N LYS A 80 -15.89 -7.19 -20.10
CA LYS A 80 -16.59 -8.01 -21.13
C LYS A 80 -16.78 -9.46 -20.65
N PRO A 81 -18.03 -9.92 -20.36
CA PRO A 81 -19.31 -9.22 -20.49
C PRO A 81 -19.50 -8.08 -19.48
N PRO A 82 -20.37 -7.10 -19.81
CA PRO A 82 -20.64 -5.94 -18.98
C PRO A 82 -21.05 -6.25 -17.53
N GLY A 83 -20.33 -5.67 -16.57
CA GLY A 83 -20.80 -5.55 -15.21
C GLY A 83 -20.85 -6.85 -14.40
N ASP A 84 -20.47 -7.99 -14.96
CA ASP A 84 -20.41 -9.25 -14.23
C ASP A 84 -19.24 -9.27 -13.22
N LEU A 85 -19.50 -9.64 -11.96
CA LEU A 85 -18.48 -9.61 -10.90
C LEU A 85 -17.38 -10.66 -11.14
N ASP A 86 -17.71 -11.83 -11.68
CA ASP A 86 -16.70 -12.86 -11.99
C ASP A 86 -15.74 -12.39 -13.09
N THR A 87 -16.25 -11.63 -14.05
CA THR A 87 -15.45 -10.97 -15.09
C THR A 87 -14.58 -9.88 -14.51
N VAL A 88 -15.13 -9.03 -13.63
CA VAL A 88 -14.35 -8.01 -12.91
C VAL A 88 -13.20 -8.65 -12.13
N LYS A 89 -13.46 -9.75 -11.39
CA LYS A 89 -12.43 -10.47 -10.63
C LYS A 89 -11.31 -11.03 -11.49
N LYS A 90 -11.62 -11.43 -12.73
CA LYS A 90 -10.63 -11.92 -13.70
C LYS A 90 -9.82 -10.79 -14.33
N GLU A 91 -10.45 -9.66 -14.62
CA GLU A 91 -9.82 -8.55 -15.33
C GLU A 91 -9.07 -7.59 -14.39
N ILE A 92 -9.52 -7.42 -13.15
CA ILE A 92 -8.83 -6.68 -12.09
C ILE A 92 -8.16 -7.72 -11.18
N ALA A 93 -6.88 -7.99 -11.44
CA ALA A 93 -6.15 -9.00 -10.68
C ALA A 93 -5.95 -8.61 -9.20
N ASP A 94 -5.69 -9.62 -8.37
CA ASP A 94 -5.24 -9.44 -6.99
C ASP A 94 -4.10 -8.43 -6.88
N GLY A 95 -4.19 -7.56 -5.88
CA GLY A 95 -3.26 -6.45 -5.69
C GLY A 95 -3.43 -5.27 -6.65
N GLN A 96 -4.49 -5.24 -7.46
CA GLN A 96 -4.87 -4.12 -8.35
C GLN A 96 -6.27 -3.55 -8.05
N LEU A 97 -6.91 -4.01 -6.98
CA LEU A 97 -8.31 -3.68 -6.69
C LEU A 97 -8.52 -2.17 -6.50
N CYS A 98 -7.64 -1.51 -5.74
CA CYS A 98 -7.77 -0.10 -5.40
C CYS A 98 -7.49 0.84 -6.57
N SER A 99 -6.72 0.41 -7.59
CA SER A 99 -6.55 1.16 -8.84
C SER A 99 -7.71 0.95 -9.81
N GLY A 100 -8.53 -0.08 -9.58
CA GLY A 100 -9.61 -0.48 -10.46
C GLY A 100 -9.16 -1.04 -11.80
N THR A 101 -7.85 -1.16 -12.06
CA THR A 101 -7.31 -1.59 -13.34
C THR A 101 -5.92 -2.19 -13.16
N VAL A 102 -5.54 -3.13 -14.02
CA VAL A 102 -4.18 -3.68 -14.10
C VAL A 102 -3.26 -2.58 -14.62
N GLY A 103 -2.09 -2.36 -14.00
CA GLY A 103 -1.10 -1.31 -14.28
C GLY A 103 -0.53 -1.17 -15.71
N THR A 104 -1.24 -1.61 -16.76
CA THR A 104 -0.92 -1.38 -18.16
C THR A 104 -2.06 -0.62 -18.84
N THR A 105 -1.85 0.66 -19.08
CA THR A 105 -2.81 1.46 -19.85
C THR A 105 -2.74 1.13 -21.33
N ARG A 106 -3.89 0.82 -21.93
CA ARG A 106 -4.01 0.75 -23.40
C ARG A 106 -4.36 2.12 -23.98
N LYS A 107 -3.32 2.93 -24.20
CA LYS A 107 -3.14 3.69 -25.47
C LYS A 107 -1.74 3.53 -26.07
N ALA A 108 -0.95 2.56 -25.61
CA ALA A 108 0.16 2.02 -26.39
C ALA A 108 -0.34 0.76 -27.11
N ALA A 109 -0.18 0.74 -28.43
CA ALA A 109 -0.39 -0.43 -29.28
C ALA A 109 0.35 -1.66 -28.71
N PRO A 110 -0.07 -2.89 -29.06
CA PRO A 110 0.62 -4.10 -28.62
C PRO A 110 2.06 -4.06 -29.13
N HIS A 111 3.03 -3.78 -28.26
CA HIS A 111 4.37 -4.27 -28.51
C HIS A 111 4.30 -5.79 -28.44
N LYS A 112 4.34 -6.42 -29.61
CA LYS A 112 4.61 -7.85 -29.76
C LYS A 112 5.84 -8.19 -28.91
N GLY A 113 5.63 -9.09 -27.96
CA GLY A 113 6.68 -9.77 -27.22
C GLY A 113 7.24 -8.96 -26.06
N TYR A 114 6.72 -9.20 -24.86
CA TYR A 114 7.53 -9.64 -23.73
C TYR A 114 6.62 -10.39 -22.75
N PRO A 115 6.85 -11.69 -22.51
CA PRO A 115 6.19 -12.39 -21.41
C PRO A 115 6.73 -11.77 -20.11
N ILE A 116 5.83 -11.40 -19.19
CA ILE A 116 6.23 -11.00 -17.83
C ILE A 116 6.56 -12.28 -17.09
N ALA A 117 7.74 -12.81 -17.37
CA ALA A 117 8.43 -13.78 -16.55
C ALA A 117 9.60 -13.07 -15.87
N ASP A 118 9.76 -13.44 -14.61
CA ASP A 118 10.76 -13.02 -13.66
C ASP A 118 12.19 -13.24 -14.20
N GLN A 119 12.76 -12.24 -14.90
CA GLN A 119 14.14 -12.26 -15.39
C GLN A 119 14.81 -10.88 -15.30
N GLY A 120 15.40 -10.58 -14.15
CA GLY A 120 16.76 -10.03 -14.05
C GLY A 120 17.14 -8.71 -14.72
N TYR A 121 16.26 -7.71 -14.86
CA TYR A 121 16.64 -6.36 -15.35
C TYR A 121 16.53 -5.26 -14.27
N PRO A 122 17.44 -4.25 -14.25
CA PRO A 122 17.61 -3.32 -13.13
C PRO A 122 16.43 -2.35 -12.94
N ILE A 123 16.16 -2.01 -11.68
CA ILE A 123 15.03 -1.22 -11.18
C ILE A 123 15.05 0.25 -11.68
N ALA A 124 16.18 0.76 -12.15
CA ALA A 124 16.39 2.20 -12.43
C ALA A 124 15.62 2.77 -13.64
N ASP A 125 15.18 1.95 -14.59
CA ASP A 125 14.49 2.46 -15.81
C ASP A 125 12.96 2.51 -15.70
N ARG A 126 12.37 2.05 -14.58
CA ARG A 126 10.91 2.06 -14.40
C ARG A 126 10.33 3.40 -13.93
N TYR A 127 11.15 4.35 -13.47
CA TYR A 127 10.71 5.50 -12.67
C TYR A 127 10.81 6.88 -13.35
N ARG A 128 11.19 6.96 -14.63
CA ARG A 128 11.38 8.25 -15.32
C ARG A 128 10.25 8.72 -16.23
N ASN A 129 9.05 8.15 -16.14
CA ASN A 129 7.94 8.61 -16.96
C ASN A 129 7.02 9.57 -16.20
N ARG A 130 7.29 10.88 -16.30
CA ARG A 130 6.39 11.95 -15.80
C ARG A 130 4.99 11.94 -16.45
N ASN A 131 4.79 11.12 -17.49
CA ASN A 131 3.51 10.90 -18.18
C ASN A 131 2.95 9.48 -17.96
N SER A 132 3.29 8.83 -16.85
CA SER A 132 2.68 7.55 -16.51
C SER A 132 1.22 7.78 -16.09
N ASN A 133 0.30 7.17 -16.80
CA ASN A 133 -1.10 7.06 -16.40
C ASN A 133 -1.33 5.88 -15.42
N ARG A 134 -0.30 5.52 -14.64
CA ARG A 134 -0.31 4.37 -13.73
C ARG A 134 -0.92 4.78 -12.40
N LYS A 135 -2.07 4.19 -12.07
CA LYS A 135 -2.74 4.37 -10.78
C LYS A 135 -2.26 3.38 -9.71
N ASP A 136 -1.23 2.58 -10.01
CA ASP A 136 -0.83 1.42 -9.20
C ASP A 136 -0.41 1.77 -7.77
N GLY A 137 0.14 2.97 -7.53
CA GLY A 137 0.61 3.36 -6.20
C GLY A 137 -0.48 3.42 -5.12
N VAL A 138 -1.77 3.50 -5.51
CA VAL A 138 -2.91 3.43 -4.58
C VAL A 138 -3.06 2.04 -3.95
N ASN A 139 -2.50 1.00 -4.59
CA ASN A 139 -2.59 -0.38 -4.15
C ASN A 139 -1.57 -0.73 -3.06
N GLU A 140 -0.56 0.13 -2.85
CA GLU A 140 0.54 -0.21 -1.95
C GLU A 140 0.10 -0.30 -0.48
N PRO A 141 0.58 -1.30 0.27
CA PRO A 141 0.38 -1.36 1.70
C PRO A 141 1.08 -0.18 2.38
N SER A 142 0.39 0.46 3.32
CA SER A 142 0.94 1.55 4.10
C SER A 142 0.16 1.75 5.39
N ASN A 143 0.86 2.00 6.49
CA ASN A 143 0.24 2.45 7.73
C ASN A 143 -0.11 3.94 7.71
N ALA A 144 0.35 4.67 6.69
CA ALA A 144 0.08 6.10 6.54
C ALA A 144 -1.18 6.40 5.71
N TRP A 145 -1.91 5.38 5.20
CA TRP A 145 -3.21 5.64 4.59
C TRP A 145 -4.14 6.31 5.61
N HIS A 146 -4.94 7.28 5.15
CA HIS A 146 -5.92 7.93 6.01
C HIS A 146 -6.99 6.94 6.42
N VAL A 147 -7.19 6.80 7.74
CA VAL A 147 -8.20 5.94 8.33
C VAL A 147 -9.37 6.80 8.81
N THR A 148 -10.59 6.43 8.43
CA THR A 148 -11.83 7.06 8.93
C THR A 148 -12.48 6.18 10.00
N ASP A 149 -12.68 6.74 11.19
CA ASP A 149 -13.52 6.13 12.23
C ASP A 149 -14.99 6.11 11.79
N ILE A 150 -15.59 4.92 11.71
CA ILE A 150 -16.99 4.71 11.35
C ILE A 150 -17.74 4.18 12.56
N ILE A 151 -18.61 5.00 13.14
CA ILE A 151 -19.55 4.60 14.18
C ILE A 151 -20.78 4.04 13.48
N THR A 152 -21.07 2.75 13.69
CA THR A 152 -22.28 2.15 13.16
C THR A 152 -23.47 2.50 14.07
N LYS A 153 -24.63 2.79 13.47
CA LYS A 153 -25.92 2.97 14.15
C LYS A 153 -26.86 1.87 13.71
N ASN A 154 -27.30 1.05 14.65
CA ASN A 154 -28.02 -0.21 14.40
C ASN A 154 -27.31 -1.07 13.34
N GLY A 155 -25.98 -1.15 13.41
CA GLY A 155 -25.16 -1.88 12.42
C GLY A 155 -25.00 -1.19 11.06
N ASN A 156 -25.47 0.05 10.88
CA ASN A 156 -25.40 0.75 9.59
C ASN A 156 -24.57 2.04 9.66
N PHE A 157 -24.03 2.49 8.53
CA PHE A 157 -23.51 3.85 8.38
C PHE A 157 -23.87 4.40 6.99
N GLU A 158 -24.04 5.72 6.88
CA GLU A 158 -24.29 6.35 5.57
C GLU A 158 -22.98 6.44 4.78
N LEU A 159 -22.99 5.92 3.56
CA LEU A 159 -21.95 6.09 2.57
C LEU A 159 -22.29 7.29 1.68
N VAL A 160 -21.30 8.14 1.42
CA VAL A 160 -21.44 9.27 0.48
C VAL A 160 -20.48 9.11 -0.68
N PHE A 161 -21.01 9.09 -1.90
CA PHE A 161 -20.21 9.03 -3.13
C PHE A 161 -20.35 10.33 -3.92
N ASP A 162 -19.21 10.87 -4.37
CA ASP A 162 -19.17 12.08 -5.17
C ASP A 162 -19.36 11.77 -6.65
N GLY A 163 -20.56 12.05 -7.14
CA GLY A 163 -20.92 11.95 -8.55
C GLY A 163 -20.91 13.30 -9.28
N SER A 164 -20.35 14.35 -8.66
CA SER A 164 -20.36 15.70 -9.23
C SER A 164 -19.67 15.85 -10.59
N PRO A 165 -18.63 15.07 -10.95
CA PRO A 165 -18.04 15.14 -12.28
C PRO A 165 -19.00 14.66 -13.38
N ALA A 166 -19.66 13.51 -13.21
CA ALA A 166 -20.86 13.15 -13.97
C ALA A 166 -21.67 12.01 -13.31
N PRO A 167 -22.98 12.20 -13.06
CA PRO A 167 -23.82 11.17 -12.49
C PRO A 167 -24.32 10.18 -13.55
N HIS A 168 -23.74 8.98 -13.61
CA HIS A 168 -24.18 7.93 -14.55
C HIS A 168 -25.32 7.11 -13.99
N ARG A 169 -26.45 7.17 -14.68
CA ARG A 169 -27.68 6.47 -14.29
C ARG A 169 -28.38 5.87 -15.52
N PRO A 170 -28.96 4.66 -15.41
CA PRO A 170 -29.05 3.87 -14.20
C PRO A 170 -27.72 3.16 -13.87
N SER A 171 -27.48 2.90 -12.59
CA SER A 171 -26.28 2.21 -12.09
C SER A 171 -26.60 1.38 -10.84
N TYR A 172 -25.63 0.65 -10.31
CA TYR A 172 -25.75 -0.07 -9.04
C TYR A 172 -24.42 -0.10 -8.29
N TRP A 173 -24.47 -0.54 -7.04
CA TRP A 173 -23.38 -0.44 -6.09
C TRP A 173 -23.14 -1.77 -5.40
N GLN A 174 -21.88 -2.11 -5.24
CA GLN A 174 -21.43 -3.22 -4.40
C GLN A 174 -20.39 -2.70 -3.43
N VAL A 175 -20.63 -2.95 -2.15
CA VAL A 175 -19.74 -2.55 -1.07
C VAL A 175 -19.19 -3.80 -0.41
N PHE A 176 -17.87 -3.90 -0.41
CA PHE A 176 -17.13 -5.00 0.16
C PHE A 176 -16.34 -4.51 1.38
N LEU A 177 -16.10 -5.42 2.31
CA LEU A 177 -15.32 -5.18 3.52
C LEU A 177 -14.25 -6.26 3.65
N THR A 178 -13.04 -5.88 4.06
CA THR A 178 -12.01 -6.88 4.39
C THR A 178 -12.47 -7.81 5.52
N LYS A 179 -12.21 -9.10 5.33
CA LYS A 179 -12.44 -10.16 6.32
C LYS A 179 -11.69 -9.86 7.64
N PRO A 180 -12.21 -10.34 8.79
CA PRO A 180 -11.49 -10.27 10.05
C PRO A 180 -10.07 -10.84 9.93
N GLY A 181 -9.08 -10.15 10.48
CA GLY A 181 -7.68 -10.59 10.47
C GLY A 181 -6.93 -10.36 9.16
N TYR A 182 -7.47 -9.57 8.22
CA TYR A 182 -6.74 -9.13 7.04
C TYR A 182 -5.36 -8.54 7.40
N ASP A 183 -4.32 -8.99 6.70
CA ASP A 183 -2.96 -8.48 6.85
C ASP A 183 -2.78 -7.18 6.04
N PHE A 184 -2.61 -6.05 6.73
CA PHE A 184 -2.43 -4.73 6.13
C PHE A 184 -1.04 -4.50 5.50
N SER A 185 -0.11 -5.45 5.66
CA SER A 185 1.21 -5.38 5.03
C SER A 185 1.23 -5.90 3.58
N GLN A 186 0.15 -6.52 3.11
CA GLN A 186 -0.01 -6.97 1.72
C GLN A 186 -0.98 -6.09 0.93
N ARG A 187 -0.90 -6.20 -0.40
CA ARG A 187 -1.88 -5.61 -1.31
C ARG A 187 -3.19 -6.41 -1.25
N LEU A 188 -4.32 -5.72 -1.37
CA LEU A 188 -5.67 -6.27 -1.26
C LEU A 188 -5.99 -7.26 -2.40
N LYS A 189 -6.55 -8.42 -2.06
CA LYS A 189 -6.99 -9.47 -2.99
C LYS A 189 -8.50 -9.65 -2.93
N TRP A 190 -9.08 -10.29 -3.95
CA TRP A 190 -10.52 -10.58 -3.94
C TRP A 190 -10.93 -11.54 -2.83
N ASP A 191 -10.07 -12.49 -2.49
CA ASP A 191 -10.32 -13.46 -1.42
C ASP A 191 -10.24 -12.83 -0.02
N ASP A 192 -9.72 -11.61 0.11
CA ASP A 192 -9.70 -10.87 1.37
C ASP A 192 -11.04 -10.18 1.67
N LEU A 193 -11.97 -10.15 0.72
CA LEU A 193 -13.19 -9.34 0.77
C LEU A 193 -14.46 -10.17 0.97
N ASP A 194 -15.36 -9.65 1.80
CA ASP A 194 -16.77 -10.07 1.88
C ASP A 194 -17.65 -8.99 1.24
N LEU A 195 -18.61 -9.37 0.40
CA LEU A 195 -19.66 -8.45 -0.07
C LEU A 195 -20.66 -8.22 1.08
N ILE A 196 -20.77 -6.98 1.56
CA ILE A 196 -21.58 -6.64 2.73
C ILE A 196 -22.85 -5.86 2.39
N THR A 197 -22.88 -5.16 1.25
CA THR A 197 -24.07 -4.41 0.81
C THR A 197 -24.10 -4.35 -0.71
N GLU A 198 -25.29 -4.58 -1.28
CA GLU A 198 -25.57 -4.36 -2.71
C GLU A 198 -26.79 -3.46 -2.83
N VAL A 199 -26.67 -2.39 -3.62
CA VAL A 199 -27.74 -1.39 -3.82
C VAL A 199 -27.97 -1.21 -5.31
N GLY A 200 -29.23 -1.19 -5.75
CA GLY A 200 -29.59 -0.88 -7.14
C GLY A 200 -29.41 0.59 -7.50
N ASP A 201 -30.18 1.07 -8.49
CA ASP A 201 -30.12 2.49 -8.88
C ASP A 201 -30.48 3.41 -7.72
N THR A 202 -29.47 4.16 -7.28
CA THR A 202 -29.57 5.06 -6.14
C THR A 202 -29.94 6.46 -6.62
N PRO A 203 -30.88 7.16 -5.95
CA PRO A 203 -31.19 8.55 -6.26
C PRO A 203 -29.93 9.44 -6.20
N TYR A 204 -29.77 10.28 -7.20
CA TYR A 204 -28.76 11.33 -7.22
C TYR A 204 -29.36 12.62 -6.67
N ASP A 205 -28.71 13.19 -5.66
CA ASP A 205 -29.07 14.49 -5.12
C ASP A 205 -28.48 15.59 -6.01
N GLU A 206 -29.35 16.30 -6.74
CA GLU A 206 -28.96 17.37 -7.68
C GLU A 206 -28.36 18.59 -6.98
N GLU A 207 -28.70 18.84 -5.71
CA GLU A 207 -28.19 19.98 -4.95
C GLU A 207 -26.77 19.69 -4.44
N SER A 208 -26.61 18.58 -3.71
CA SER A 208 -25.30 18.22 -3.16
C SER A 208 -24.38 17.55 -4.18
N LYS A 209 -24.92 17.12 -5.32
CA LYS A 209 -24.22 16.34 -6.35
C LYS A 209 -23.63 15.04 -5.79
N ARG A 210 -24.39 14.33 -4.96
CA ARG A 210 -23.96 13.10 -4.26
C ARG A 210 -24.94 11.95 -4.48
N PHE A 211 -24.41 10.74 -4.41
CA PHE A 211 -25.18 9.54 -4.09
C PHE A 211 -25.00 9.24 -2.60
N LYS A 212 -26.09 8.86 -1.93
CA LYS A 212 -26.10 8.52 -0.51
C LYS A 212 -26.95 7.29 -0.28
N PHE A 213 -26.43 6.36 0.52
CA PHE A 213 -27.16 5.16 0.93
C PHE A 213 -26.51 4.54 2.16
N ASP A 214 -27.31 3.80 2.94
CA ASP A 214 -26.82 3.08 4.11
C ASP A 214 -26.05 1.82 3.70
N VAL A 215 -24.93 1.58 4.38
CA VAL A 215 -24.14 0.35 4.32
C VAL A 215 -24.35 -0.43 5.60
N THR A 216 -24.77 -1.68 5.46
CA THR A 216 -24.95 -2.61 6.59
C THR A 216 -23.64 -3.33 6.86
N VAL A 217 -23.12 -3.15 8.07
CA VAL A 217 -21.90 -3.80 8.57
C VAL A 217 -22.29 -5.13 9.23
N PRO A 218 -21.57 -6.23 8.96
CA PRO A 218 -21.88 -7.51 9.60
C PRO A 218 -21.78 -7.44 11.13
N ASP A 219 -22.68 -8.16 11.82
CA ASP A 219 -22.77 -8.17 13.28
C ASP A 219 -21.42 -8.44 13.96
N GLY A 220 -21.10 -7.66 14.98
CA GLY A 220 -19.86 -7.81 15.77
C GLY A 220 -18.59 -7.36 15.04
N ARG A 221 -18.65 -6.84 13.81
CA ARG A 221 -17.47 -6.31 13.13
C ARG A 221 -17.04 -4.96 13.72
N THR A 222 -15.84 -4.95 14.29
CA THR A 222 -15.14 -3.75 14.77
C THR A 222 -13.67 -3.73 14.31
N GLY A 223 -12.98 -2.62 14.56
CA GLY A 223 -11.55 -2.45 14.29
C GLY A 223 -11.22 -2.05 12.85
N LYS A 224 -9.91 -1.99 12.57
CA LYS A 224 -9.36 -1.58 11.28
C LYS A 224 -9.87 -2.49 10.15
N ALA A 225 -10.25 -1.89 9.02
CA ALA A 225 -10.67 -2.58 7.81
C ALA A 225 -10.41 -1.72 6.56
N ILE A 226 -10.49 -2.33 5.37
CA ILE A 226 -10.61 -1.60 4.11
C ILE A 226 -12.03 -1.80 3.58
N LEU A 227 -12.70 -0.69 3.28
CA LEU A 227 -13.94 -0.65 2.53
C LEU A 227 -13.60 -0.57 1.04
N TYR A 228 -14.11 -1.51 0.25
CA TYR A 228 -13.94 -1.51 -1.20
C TYR A 228 -15.29 -1.32 -1.89
N VAL A 229 -15.44 -0.22 -2.61
CA VAL A 229 -16.70 0.20 -3.20
C VAL A 229 -16.59 0.13 -4.71
N ARG A 230 -17.53 -0.59 -5.32
CA ARG A 230 -17.72 -0.68 -6.77
C ARG A 230 -19.02 0.02 -7.15
N TRP A 231 -18.92 1.07 -7.96
CA TRP A 231 -20.04 1.71 -8.64
C TRP A 231 -20.08 1.22 -10.08
N GLN A 232 -21.11 0.47 -10.46
CA GLN A 232 -21.21 -0.16 -11.77
C GLN A 232 -22.37 0.43 -12.56
N ARG A 233 -22.09 0.92 -13.77
CA ARG A 233 -23.13 1.32 -14.72
C ARG A 233 -23.84 0.08 -15.26
N TYR A 234 -25.16 0.17 -15.44
CA TYR A 234 -25.86 -0.81 -16.27
C TYR A 234 -25.50 -0.57 -17.74
N GLY A 235 -25.24 -1.64 -18.47
CA GLY A 235 -24.95 -1.57 -19.89
C GLY A 235 -24.89 -2.96 -20.51
N ASP A 236 -25.34 -3.09 -21.75
CA ASP A 236 -25.28 -4.35 -22.50
C ASP A 236 -24.05 -4.38 -23.43
N THR A 237 -23.31 -3.27 -23.50
CA THR A 237 -22.08 -3.14 -24.27
C THR A 237 -20.89 -2.80 -23.38
N TRP A 238 -19.69 -3.11 -23.88
CA TRP A 238 -18.45 -2.96 -23.12
C TRP A 238 -18.12 -1.51 -22.74
N PHE A 239 -18.50 -0.52 -23.57
CA PHE A 239 -18.23 0.88 -23.26
C PHE A 239 -19.27 1.48 -22.31
N GLU A 240 -20.47 0.90 -22.23
CA GLU A 240 -21.51 1.26 -21.25
C GLU A 240 -21.27 0.60 -19.88
N SER A 241 -20.45 -0.46 -19.85
CA SER A 241 -20.14 -1.28 -18.67
C SER A 241 -19.05 -0.75 -17.73
N GLU A 242 -18.75 0.54 -17.79
CA GLU A 242 -17.72 1.14 -16.95
C GLU A 242 -18.08 1.00 -15.46
N GLY A 243 -17.16 0.42 -14.70
CA GLY A 243 -17.22 0.38 -13.23
C GLY A 243 -16.18 1.30 -12.63
N PHE A 244 -16.49 1.93 -11.51
CA PHE A 244 -15.59 2.77 -10.70
C PHE A 244 -15.30 2.09 -9.37
N TYR A 245 -14.06 2.17 -8.92
CA TYR A 245 -13.56 1.40 -7.78
C TYR A 245 -12.88 2.36 -6.79
N SER A 246 -13.18 2.19 -5.51
CA SER A 246 -12.62 3.02 -4.44
C SER A 246 -12.27 2.15 -3.25
N CYS A 247 -11.04 2.27 -2.75
CA CYS A 247 -10.65 1.76 -1.44
C CYS A 247 -10.65 2.91 -0.44
N ALA A 248 -11.25 2.71 0.74
CA ALA A 248 -11.12 3.58 1.88
C ALA A 248 -10.68 2.78 3.11
N ASP A 249 -9.65 3.26 3.81
CA ASP A 249 -9.21 2.67 5.06
C ASP A 249 -10.11 3.20 6.19
N ILE A 250 -10.66 2.30 6.99
CA ILE A 250 -11.62 2.63 8.04
C ILE A 250 -11.28 1.92 9.33
N ASN A 251 -11.89 2.40 10.42
CA ASN A 251 -11.91 1.73 11.70
C ASN A 251 -13.36 1.67 12.18
N LEU A 252 -13.92 0.45 12.26
CA LEU A 252 -15.30 0.22 12.65
C LEU A 252 -15.45 0.26 14.17
N ILE A 253 -16.38 1.07 14.64
CA ILE A 253 -16.65 1.31 16.06
C ILE A 253 -18.10 0.90 16.33
N ALA A 254 -18.30 0.09 17.38
CA ALA A 254 -19.62 -0.33 17.81
C ALA A 254 -20.43 0.84 18.37
N GLU A 255 -21.74 0.86 18.11
CA GLU A 255 -22.68 1.90 18.59
C GLU A 255 -22.62 2.13 20.11
N ASP A 256 -22.44 1.05 20.87
CA ASP A 256 -22.36 1.08 22.34
C ASP A 256 -20.97 1.44 22.88
N SER A 257 -20.01 1.80 22.03
CA SER A 257 -18.79 2.42 22.54
C SER A 257 -19.19 3.80 23.06
N GLU A 258 -19.19 3.98 24.38
CA GLU A 258 -19.43 5.31 24.94
C GLU A 258 -18.44 6.29 24.30
N PRO A 259 -18.93 7.43 23.76
CA PRO A 259 -18.03 8.43 23.22
C PRO A 259 -17.04 8.82 24.33
N PRO A 260 -15.77 9.12 23.97
CA PRO A 260 -14.79 9.60 24.93
C PRO A 260 -15.41 10.60 25.90
N SER A 261 -15.56 10.19 27.16
CA SER A 261 -16.44 10.87 28.10
C SER A 261 -15.67 11.64 29.17
N PHE A 262 -14.41 11.28 29.41
CA PHE A 262 -13.60 11.86 30.48
C PHE A 262 -12.92 13.15 30.01
N ASP A 263 -13.35 14.30 30.56
CA ASP A 263 -12.76 15.62 30.32
C ASP A 263 -11.32 15.68 30.89
N LYS A 264 -10.35 15.98 30.01
CA LYS A 264 -8.93 16.15 30.36
C LYS A 264 -8.45 17.59 30.36
N GLY A 265 -9.37 18.53 30.21
CA GLY A 265 -9.12 19.96 30.22
C GLY A 265 -9.00 20.55 28.82
N TYR A 266 -8.60 21.82 28.79
CA TYR A 266 -8.53 22.60 27.57
C TYR A 266 -7.54 22.03 26.56
N PHE A 267 -7.98 21.95 25.31
CA PHE A 267 -7.20 21.43 24.20
C PHE A 267 -5.96 22.27 23.91
N ILE A 268 -6.09 23.58 24.00
CA ILE A 268 -4.97 24.52 23.82
C ILE A 268 -4.90 25.48 25.00
N SER A 269 -3.68 25.95 25.31
CA SER A 269 -3.45 26.96 26.33
C SER A 269 -3.20 28.33 25.68
N ARG A 270 -3.51 29.43 26.39
CA ARG A 270 -3.31 30.80 25.90
C ARG A 270 -1.84 31.19 25.68
N GLY A 271 -0.89 30.36 26.10
CA GLY A 271 0.55 30.57 25.91
C GLY A 271 1.19 29.65 24.88
N LEU A 272 0.42 28.76 24.24
CA LEU A 272 0.91 27.88 23.19
C LEU A 272 0.89 28.64 21.85
N ASP A 273 2.06 29.15 21.44
CA ASP A 273 2.21 30.04 20.28
C ASP A 273 3.31 29.54 19.33
N PRO A 274 3.03 28.48 18.55
CA PRO A 274 4.03 27.92 17.66
C PRO A 274 4.29 28.84 16.47
N GLN A 275 5.55 28.90 16.06
CA GLN A 275 6.05 29.73 14.98
C GLN A 275 6.16 28.95 13.65
N PRO A 276 6.08 29.64 12.49
CA PRO A 276 6.37 29.00 11.21
C PRO A 276 7.73 28.29 11.20
N GLY A 277 7.74 27.03 10.76
CA GLY A 277 8.92 26.16 10.80
C GLY A 277 9.01 25.30 12.06
N GLU A 278 8.11 25.47 13.03
CA GLU A 278 7.95 24.54 14.16
C GLU A 278 6.90 23.47 13.84
N ARG A 279 6.85 22.43 14.67
CA ARG A 279 5.88 21.34 14.59
C ARG A 279 5.18 21.17 15.92
N LEU A 280 3.85 21.15 15.92
CA LEU A 280 3.08 20.70 17.07
C LEU A 280 3.06 19.18 17.10
N ARG A 281 3.24 18.61 18.29
CA ARG A 281 3.04 17.18 18.55
C ARG A 281 1.99 17.00 19.64
N PHE A 282 0.90 16.32 19.31
CA PHE A 282 -0.11 15.86 20.25
C PHE A 282 0.15 14.39 20.60
N ARG A 283 0.09 14.07 21.89
CA ARG A 283 0.21 12.70 22.38
C ARG A 283 -0.92 12.34 23.33
N LEU A 284 -1.44 11.12 23.20
CA LEU A 284 -2.30 10.47 24.19
C LEU A 284 -1.53 9.31 24.83
N PHE A 285 -1.51 9.24 26.14
CA PHE A 285 -0.86 8.19 26.92
C PHE A 285 -1.90 7.33 27.62
N SER A 286 -1.71 6.02 27.59
CA SER A 286 -2.41 5.09 28.45
C SER A 286 -1.81 5.12 29.85
N ALA A 287 -2.64 5.04 30.88
CA ALA A 287 -2.19 4.63 32.21
C ALA A 287 -2.59 3.17 32.46
N PRO A 288 -1.88 2.45 33.37
CA PRO A 288 -0.76 2.92 34.20
C PRO A 288 0.63 2.80 33.55
N LEU A 289 0.74 2.27 32.32
CA LEU A 289 2.04 1.95 31.69
C LEU A 289 2.66 3.09 30.86
N TYR A 290 1.99 4.26 30.75
CA TYR A 290 2.40 5.41 29.93
C TYR A 290 2.71 5.06 28.47
N SER A 291 2.00 4.08 27.89
CA SER A 291 2.19 3.76 26.47
C SER A 291 1.53 4.83 25.61
N GLU A 292 2.24 5.33 24.60
CA GLU A 292 1.66 6.26 23.63
C GLU A 292 0.60 5.52 22.79
N LYS A 293 -0.65 5.99 22.89
CA LYS A 293 -1.84 5.51 22.15
C LYS A 293 -2.07 6.28 20.86
N VAL A 294 -1.77 7.58 20.91
CA VAL A 294 -1.92 8.52 19.81
C VAL A 294 -0.68 9.39 19.77
N ASP A 295 -0.11 9.57 18.58
CA ASP A 295 0.99 10.50 18.33
C ASP A 295 0.74 11.20 16.99
N VAL A 296 0.41 12.50 17.05
CA VAL A 296 -0.06 13.27 15.90
C VAL A 296 0.74 14.55 15.78
N TYR A 297 1.22 14.80 14.57
CA TYR A 297 1.99 15.98 14.24
C TYR A 297 1.20 16.97 13.37
N LEU A 298 1.46 18.26 13.57
CA LEU A 298 1.00 19.35 12.72
C LEU A 298 2.14 20.36 12.50
N ASP A 299 2.61 20.45 11.26
CA ASP A 299 3.57 21.47 10.85
C ASP A 299 2.95 22.87 10.87
N ILE A 300 3.74 23.83 11.35
CA ILE A 300 3.32 25.22 11.46
C ILE A 300 3.98 26.03 10.35
N THR A 301 3.14 26.77 9.64
CA THR A 301 3.48 27.60 8.49
C THR A 301 2.93 29.00 8.74
N ALA A 302 3.40 29.98 7.97
CA ALA A 302 2.85 31.33 8.00
C ALA A 302 1.33 31.37 7.73
N ALA A 303 0.81 30.37 6.99
CA ALA A 303 -0.61 30.28 6.64
C ALA A 303 -1.50 29.79 7.80
N ASN A 304 -0.99 28.95 8.71
CA ASN A 304 -1.78 28.33 9.77
C ASN A 304 -1.36 28.73 11.20
N GLN A 305 -0.31 29.54 11.40
CA GLN A 305 0.22 29.91 12.72
C GLN A 305 -0.82 30.49 13.71
N LYS A 306 -1.96 31.00 13.24
CA LYS A 306 -3.00 31.55 14.11
C LYS A 306 -3.68 30.40 14.89
N PRO A 307 -3.89 30.51 16.21
CA PRO A 307 -4.60 29.50 17.01
C PRO A 307 -5.98 29.12 16.47
N SER A 308 -6.71 30.06 15.88
CA SER A 308 -8.01 29.76 15.24
C SER A 308 -7.91 28.83 14.02
N ILE A 309 -6.72 28.67 13.44
CA ILE A 309 -6.46 27.85 12.25
C ILE A 309 -5.77 26.55 12.65
N TRP A 310 -4.56 26.60 13.23
CA TRP A 310 -3.82 25.38 13.54
C TRP A 310 -4.56 24.50 14.55
N ALA A 311 -5.25 25.07 15.55
CA ALA A 311 -5.95 24.27 16.55
C ALA A 311 -7.12 23.53 15.92
N LYS A 312 -7.83 24.14 14.97
CA LYS A 312 -8.85 23.45 14.19
C LYS A 312 -8.23 22.31 13.37
N GLN A 313 -7.12 22.57 12.66
CA GLN A 313 -6.45 21.56 11.86
C GLN A 313 -5.98 20.36 12.69
N LEU A 314 -5.44 20.60 13.88
CA LEU A 314 -5.02 19.54 14.81
C LEU A 314 -6.23 18.79 15.38
N ALA A 315 -7.28 19.51 15.79
CA ALA A 315 -8.52 18.91 16.29
C ALA A 315 -9.22 18.06 15.22
N ASP A 316 -9.25 18.51 13.96
CA ASP A 316 -9.80 17.75 12.84
C ASP A 316 -9.02 16.44 12.64
N LYS A 317 -7.67 16.50 12.62
CA LYS A 317 -6.81 15.29 12.55
C LYS A 317 -7.11 14.30 13.68
N LEU A 318 -7.25 14.81 14.90
CA LEU A 318 -7.50 14.01 16.09
C LEU A 318 -8.90 13.39 16.08
N ASN A 319 -9.93 14.18 15.82
CA ASN A 319 -11.32 13.74 15.78
C ASN A 319 -11.57 12.74 14.64
N GLN A 320 -10.91 12.91 13.49
CA GLN A 320 -11.09 12.02 12.34
C GLN A 320 -10.32 10.71 12.49
N GLY A 321 -9.09 10.76 13.02
CA GLY A 321 -8.21 9.59 13.10
C GLY A 321 -8.29 8.79 14.40
N TYR A 322 -8.77 9.40 15.49
CA TYR A 322 -8.69 8.83 16.85
C TYR A 322 -9.96 9.04 17.65
N GLY A 323 -11.08 9.23 16.98
CA GLY A 323 -12.37 9.56 17.54
C GLY A 323 -12.92 8.63 18.62
N SER A 324 -12.59 7.34 18.50
CA SER A 324 -12.89 6.32 19.50
C SER A 324 -12.04 6.42 20.77
N GLN A 325 -10.83 6.98 20.67
CA GLN A 325 -9.89 7.12 21.79
C GLN A 325 -9.99 8.50 22.44
N LEU A 326 -10.23 9.53 21.63
CA LEU A 326 -10.39 10.90 22.08
C LEU A 326 -11.26 11.75 21.15
N ARG A 327 -11.85 12.80 21.71
CA ARG A 327 -12.57 13.85 20.99
C ARG A 327 -12.10 15.22 21.47
N VAL A 328 -11.98 16.16 20.55
CA VAL A 328 -11.67 17.56 20.80
C VAL A 328 -12.88 18.43 20.46
N GLY A 329 -13.40 19.16 21.45
CA GLY A 329 -14.54 20.05 21.21
C GLY A 329 -15.16 20.66 22.46
N ILE A 330 -16.32 21.31 22.28
CA ILE A 330 -17.21 21.74 23.36
C ILE A 330 -18.35 20.72 23.46
N ARG A 331 -18.60 20.20 24.67
CA ARG A 331 -19.68 19.24 24.90
C ARG A 331 -21.03 19.95 24.88
N GLN A 332 -21.95 19.42 24.08
CA GLN A 332 -23.34 19.84 23.98
C GLN A 332 -24.25 18.60 24.08
N GLY A 333 -24.73 18.30 25.28
CA GLY A 333 -25.39 17.02 25.54
C GLY A 333 -24.40 15.87 25.38
N ASP A 334 -24.73 14.90 24.52
CA ASP A 334 -23.89 13.75 24.20
C ASP A 334 -22.90 14.02 23.06
N ALA A 335 -23.04 15.15 22.35
CA ALA A 335 -22.16 15.53 21.26
C ALA A 335 -20.92 16.29 21.76
N ILE A 336 -19.77 16.05 21.13
CA ILE A 336 -18.53 16.80 21.34
C ILE A 336 -18.09 17.31 19.96
N GLU A 337 -18.23 18.61 19.73
CA GLU A 337 -17.94 19.24 18.44
C GLU A 337 -16.94 20.37 18.59
N TYR A 338 -15.99 20.47 17.65
CA TYR A 338 -15.02 21.55 17.66
C TYR A 338 -15.67 22.89 17.33
N ASN A 339 -15.44 23.91 18.16
CA ASN A 339 -15.91 25.27 17.95
C ASN A 339 -14.74 26.18 17.51
N ASP A 340 -14.77 26.60 16.24
CA ASP A 340 -13.71 27.43 15.64
C ASP A 340 -13.75 28.91 16.07
N GLN A 341 -14.90 29.40 16.51
CA GLN A 341 -15.07 30.75 17.06
C GLN A 341 -14.50 30.86 18.48
N LEU A 342 -14.39 29.75 19.19
CA LEU A 342 -13.92 29.67 20.57
C LEU A 342 -12.75 28.69 20.72
N PRO A 343 -11.60 28.92 20.04
CA PRO A 343 -10.51 27.95 19.97
C PRO A 343 -9.98 27.53 21.35
N TYR A 344 -9.99 28.45 22.33
CA TYR A 344 -9.53 28.21 23.71
C TYR A 344 -10.57 27.56 24.62
N GLU A 345 -11.83 27.40 24.19
CA GLU A 345 -12.88 26.76 25.01
C GLU A 345 -13.05 25.27 24.67
N ASN A 346 -12.43 24.81 23.58
CA ASN A 346 -12.41 23.39 23.23
C ASN A 346 -11.60 22.60 24.26
N LYS A 347 -12.09 21.41 24.60
CA LYS A 347 -11.46 20.48 25.54
C LYS A 347 -11.15 19.15 24.89
N VAL A 348 -10.24 18.39 25.50
CA VAL A 348 -9.97 16.99 25.13
C VAL A 348 -10.80 16.09 26.02
N TYR A 349 -11.55 15.18 25.41
CA TYR A 349 -12.25 14.09 26.09
C TYR A 349 -11.63 12.78 25.65
N VAL A 350 -11.43 11.84 26.57
CA VAL A 350 -10.78 10.56 26.30
C VAL A 350 -11.65 9.38 26.73
N ALA A 351 -11.42 8.21 26.14
CA ALA A 351 -12.20 7.00 26.39
C ALA A 351 -11.94 6.36 27.76
N SER A 352 -10.75 6.56 28.34
CA SER A 352 -10.38 6.02 29.66
C SER A 352 -10.07 7.13 30.65
N GLU A 353 -10.64 7.04 31.86
CA GLU A 353 -10.41 8.01 32.93
C GLU A 353 -8.93 8.12 33.32
N GLU A 354 -8.13 7.10 33.09
CA GLU A 354 -6.71 7.15 33.45
C GLU A 354 -5.84 7.75 32.34
N ASP A 355 -6.35 7.84 31.11
CA ASP A 355 -5.58 8.38 29.98
C ASP A 355 -5.22 9.84 30.22
N SER A 356 -4.09 10.28 29.67
CA SER A 356 -3.63 11.66 29.73
C SER A 356 -3.14 12.11 28.37
N PHE A 357 -3.11 13.41 28.13
CA PHE A 357 -2.59 13.93 26.87
C PHE A 357 -1.54 15.02 27.11
N ALA A 358 -0.70 15.24 26.10
CA ALA A 358 0.23 16.35 26.06
C ALA A 358 0.27 16.96 24.67
N ILE A 359 0.50 18.27 24.61
CA ILE A 359 0.85 18.98 23.38
C ILE A 359 2.20 19.67 23.60
N SER A 360 3.13 19.44 22.69
CA SER A 360 4.45 20.08 22.68
C SER A 360 4.70 20.78 21.35
N ILE A 361 5.46 21.88 21.42
CA ILE A 361 6.11 22.48 20.25
C ILE A 361 7.47 21.81 20.13
N GLU A 362 7.74 21.26 18.97
CA GLU A 362 9.04 20.72 18.58
C GLU A 362 9.64 21.66 17.52
N ASP A 363 10.93 21.91 17.60
CA ASP A 363 11.64 22.59 16.51
C ASP A 363 11.42 21.75 15.24
N GLY A 364 10.71 22.29 14.25
CA GLY A 364 10.53 21.62 12.95
C GLY A 364 11.82 21.59 12.13
N ASN A 365 12.92 22.07 12.73
CA ASN A 365 14.31 21.92 12.29
C ASN A 365 15.06 20.79 13.04
N SER A 366 14.39 19.96 13.85
CA SER A 366 15.04 18.78 14.42
C SER A 366 15.30 17.78 13.30
N ASN A 367 16.56 17.65 12.91
CA ASN A 367 17.01 16.67 11.93
C ASN A 367 16.63 15.26 12.39
N LEU A 368 15.67 14.64 11.71
CA LEU A 368 15.28 13.26 11.92
C LEU A 368 16.35 12.36 11.30
N PRO A 369 16.78 11.28 11.97
CA PRO A 369 17.76 10.38 11.37
C PRO A 369 17.18 9.75 10.10
N PRO A 370 18.02 9.46 9.09
CA PRO A 370 17.58 8.78 7.89
C PRO A 370 17.07 7.38 8.22
N LEU A 371 16.31 6.77 7.32
CA LEU A 371 15.96 5.36 7.35
C LEU A 371 16.87 4.60 6.37
N ALA A 372 17.81 3.83 6.90
CA ALA A 372 18.66 2.94 6.12
C ALA A 372 17.87 1.71 5.63
N ASP A 373 18.08 1.33 4.37
CA ASP A 373 17.57 0.11 3.74
C ASP A 373 18.73 -0.56 2.99
N ALA A 374 19.19 -1.70 3.50
CA ALA A 374 20.32 -2.45 2.96
C ALA A 374 19.91 -3.44 1.85
N GLY A 375 18.62 -3.54 1.53
CA GLY A 375 18.04 -4.50 0.59
C GLY A 375 17.77 -5.88 1.20
N GLN A 376 17.28 -6.79 0.37
CA GLN A 376 16.90 -8.15 0.81
C GLN A 376 18.10 -9.09 0.92
N ASP A 377 18.00 -10.04 1.86
CA ASP A 377 18.93 -11.16 1.99
C ASP A 377 19.04 -11.96 0.69
N THR A 378 20.25 -12.46 0.40
CA THR A 378 20.52 -13.22 -0.84
C THR A 378 21.34 -14.47 -0.58
N ALA A 379 21.27 -15.42 -1.51
CA ALA A 379 22.12 -16.61 -1.52
C ALA A 379 22.90 -16.70 -2.83
N VAL A 380 24.20 -16.98 -2.74
CA VAL A 380 25.10 -17.05 -3.89
C VAL A 380 26.07 -18.22 -3.77
N VAL A 381 26.70 -18.59 -4.89
CA VAL A 381 27.77 -19.58 -4.94
C VAL A 381 29.09 -18.83 -5.20
N GLY A 382 29.99 -18.84 -4.22
CA GLY A 382 31.31 -18.20 -4.33
C GLY A 382 32.35 -19.11 -4.99
N PRO A 383 33.28 -18.61 -5.82
CA PRO A 383 33.62 -17.19 -5.98
C PRO A 383 32.68 -16.49 -6.96
N THR A 384 32.21 -15.30 -6.57
CA THR A 384 31.32 -14.47 -7.39
C THR A 384 31.43 -13.01 -6.99
N THR A 385 30.87 -12.12 -7.81
CA THR A 385 30.63 -10.72 -7.45
C THR A 385 29.14 -10.51 -7.25
N ILE A 386 28.77 -9.79 -6.19
CA ILE A 386 27.40 -9.35 -5.92
C ILE A 386 27.33 -7.83 -5.89
N THR A 387 26.12 -7.30 -5.92
CA THR A 387 25.87 -5.86 -5.76
C THR A 387 25.06 -5.62 -4.50
N LEU A 388 25.61 -4.84 -3.56
CA LEU A 388 24.85 -4.29 -2.44
C LEU A 388 24.16 -3.01 -2.90
N ASN A 389 22.89 -2.83 -2.52
CA ASN A 389 22.09 -1.70 -2.98
C ASN A 389 21.32 -1.03 -1.84
N GLY A 390 21.77 0.16 -1.48
CA GLY A 390 21.22 0.99 -0.41
C GLY A 390 20.29 2.08 -0.90
N THR A 391 19.98 2.14 -2.19
CA THR A 391 19.17 3.22 -2.80
C THR A 391 17.72 3.26 -2.30
N GLY A 392 17.27 2.27 -1.53
CA GLY A 392 15.98 2.28 -0.83
C GLY A 392 15.98 3.19 0.41
N SER A 393 17.15 3.63 0.87
CA SER A 393 17.28 4.50 2.02
C SER A 393 16.68 5.89 1.76
N SER A 394 16.10 6.50 2.78
CA SER A 394 15.45 7.82 2.65
C SER A 394 15.62 8.65 3.90
N ASP A 395 15.65 9.96 3.74
CA ASP A 395 15.63 10.89 4.85
C ASP A 395 14.21 11.44 5.07
N PRO A 396 13.65 11.43 6.29
CA PRO A 396 12.34 12.00 6.57
C PRO A 396 12.23 13.49 6.26
N ASP A 397 13.32 14.23 6.38
CA ASP A 397 13.42 15.67 6.10
C ASP A 397 13.82 15.95 4.64
N GLY A 398 14.18 14.90 3.89
CA GLY A 398 14.57 14.97 2.48
C GLY A 398 16.01 15.40 2.27
N ASP A 399 16.84 15.33 3.31
CA ASP A 399 18.24 15.71 3.26
C ASP A 399 19.07 14.74 2.38
N PRO A 400 20.15 15.23 1.73
CA PRO A 400 21.05 14.39 0.97
C PRO A 400 21.71 13.31 1.85
N LEU A 401 21.77 12.08 1.31
CA LEU A 401 22.30 10.93 2.04
C LEU A 401 23.74 10.57 1.65
N ALA A 402 24.56 10.31 2.67
CA ALA A 402 25.84 9.63 2.57
C ALA A 402 25.71 8.16 3.01
N TYR A 403 26.42 7.27 2.34
CA TYR A 403 26.36 5.82 2.55
C TYR A 403 27.71 5.32 3.04
N HIS A 404 27.71 4.28 3.86
CA HIS A 404 28.93 3.53 4.20
C HIS A 404 28.61 2.06 4.48
N TRP A 405 29.10 1.19 3.61
CA TRP A 405 29.02 -0.26 3.73
C TRP A 405 30.24 -0.81 4.45
N HIS A 406 30.04 -1.78 5.33
CA HIS A 406 31.11 -2.61 5.85
C HIS A 406 30.62 -4.03 6.08
N LEU A 407 31.55 -4.99 5.97
CA LEU A 407 31.30 -6.35 6.39
C LEU A 407 31.40 -6.40 7.92
N HIS A 408 30.30 -6.75 8.58
CA HIS A 408 30.21 -6.77 10.04
C HIS A 408 30.94 -7.98 10.64
N ASN A 409 30.89 -9.14 9.95
CA ASN A 409 31.65 -10.33 10.32
C ASN A 409 32.91 -10.49 9.45
N THR A 410 33.67 -11.57 9.62
CA THR A 410 34.95 -11.75 8.92
C THR A 410 34.92 -12.95 7.99
N LEU A 411 35.31 -12.72 6.73
CA LEU A 411 35.73 -13.76 5.79
C LEU A 411 36.91 -13.20 4.99
N GLU A 412 38.07 -13.87 5.06
CA GLU A 412 39.26 -13.45 4.34
C GLU A 412 39.01 -13.45 2.82
N GLY A 413 39.40 -12.38 2.14
CA GLY A 413 39.25 -12.24 0.68
C GLY A 413 37.94 -11.59 0.22
N VAL A 414 37.04 -11.20 1.12
CA VAL A 414 35.89 -10.33 0.76
C VAL A 414 36.37 -8.90 0.52
N VAL A 415 36.01 -8.32 -0.63
CA VAL A 415 36.38 -6.95 -1.01
C VAL A 415 35.14 -6.17 -1.40
N ILE A 416 34.90 -5.04 -0.74
CA ILE A 416 33.85 -4.06 -1.12
C ILE A 416 34.53 -2.98 -1.99
N ASP A 417 34.11 -2.84 -3.24
CA ASP A 417 34.81 -2.00 -4.22
C ASP A 417 34.79 -0.51 -3.85
N ASN A 418 33.60 0.01 -3.50
CA ASN A 418 33.44 1.36 -2.98
C ASN A 418 32.46 1.37 -1.81
N PRO A 419 32.92 1.34 -0.55
CA PRO A 419 32.02 1.28 0.60
C PRO A 419 31.14 2.53 0.73
N ASN A 420 31.49 3.67 0.12
CA ASN A 420 30.74 4.91 0.28
C ASN A 420 29.66 5.15 -0.80
N ALA A 421 29.47 4.21 -1.73
CA ALA A 421 28.47 4.32 -2.77
C ALA A 421 27.10 3.76 -2.32
N ALA A 422 26.01 4.39 -2.76
CA ALA A 422 24.66 3.87 -2.54
C ALA A 422 24.50 2.45 -3.13
N THR A 423 25.16 2.18 -4.25
CA THR A 423 25.26 0.84 -4.86
C THR A 423 26.73 0.47 -5.04
N THR A 424 27.15 -0.69 -4.55
CA THR A 424 28.57 -1.10 -4.60
C THR A 424 28.73 -2.59 -4.89
N ALA A 425 29.77 -2.95 -5.62
CA ALA A 425 30.10 -4.34 -5.90
C ALA A 425 30.91 -4.94 -4.75
N VAL A 426 30.66 -6.22 -4.46
CA VAL A 426 31.41 -6.99 -3.48
C VAL A 426 31.92 -8.27 -4.13
N THR A 427 33.23 -8.46 -4.08
CA THR A 427 33.87 -9.71 -4.50
C THR A 427 33.85 -10.70 -3.32
N ILE A 428 33.21 -11.85 -3.54
CA ILE A 428 33.10 -12.94 -2.57
C ILE A 428 34.01 -14.09 -3.01
N PRO A 429 34.91 -14.57 -2.15
CA PRO A 429 35.83 -15.66 -2.48
C PRO A 429 35.15 -17.03 -2.46
N SER A 430 35.86 -18.08 -2.88
CA SER A 430 35.39 -19.45 -2.72
C SER A 430 35.34 -19.83 -1.24
N VAL A 431 34.26 -20.50 -0.82
CA VAL A 431 34.14 -21.11 0.52
C VAL A 431 34.17 -22.64 0.42
N THR A 432 34.57 -23.32 1.50
CA THR A 432 34.56 -24.79 1.60
C THR A 432 33.30 -25.34 2.26
N GLU A 433 32.56 -24.50 2.97
CA GLU A 433 31.29 -24.79 3.66
C GLU A 433 30.37 -23.57 3.59
N ARG A 434 29.07 -23.74 3.85
CA ARG A 434 28.09 -22.63 3.86
C ARG A 434 28.53 -21.56 4.88
N LYS A 435 28.59 -20.31 4.46
CA LYS A 435 28.88 -19.14 5.31
C LYS A 435 27.78 -18.09 5.15
N GLU A 436 27.52 -17.33 6.19
CA GLU A 436 26.66 -16.14 6.15
C GLU A 436 27.55 -14.91 6.31
N LEU A 437 27.46 -13.97 5.38
CA LEU A 437 28.16 -12.69 5.42
C LEU A 437 27.15 -11.59 5.73
N ILE A 438 27.39 -10.81 6.78
CA ILE A 438 26.47 -9.74 7.19
C ILE A 438 27.09 -8.41 6.78
N PHE A 439 26.47 -7.74 5.81
CA PHE A 439 26.88 -6.40 5.39
C PHE A 439 25.98 -5.38 6.07
N MET A 440 26.58 -4.41 6.76
CA MET A 440 25.87 -3.33 7.43
C MET A 440 26.05 -2.03 6.64
N LEU A 441 24.91 -1.48 6.22
CA LEU A 441 24.81 -0.14 5.65
C LEU A 441 24.62 0.87 6.77
N ARG A 442 25.46 1.90 6.82
CA ARG A 442 25.20 3.11 7.59
C ARG A 442 24.81 4.23 6.62
N VAL A 443 23.71 4.90 6.92
CA VAL A 443 23.24 6.07 6.18
C VAL A 443 23.33 7.28 7.09
N THR A 444 23.82 8.41 6.57
CA THR A 444 23.97 9.66 7.33
C THR A 444 23.47 10.81 6.47
N ASP A 445 22.67 11.69 7.06
CA ASP A 445 22.24 12.93 6.41
C ASP A 445 23.35 14.00 6.45
N ASP A 446 23.11 15.15 5.82
CA ASP A 446 24.08 16.25 5.75
C ASP A 446 24.17 17.08 7.05
N LYS A 447 23.29 16.83 8.02
CA LYS A 447 23.26 17.44 9.37
C LYS A 447 23.88 16.52 10.44
N GLY A 448 24.29 15.31 10.06
CA GLY A 448 25.07 14.36 10.85
C GLY A 448 24.27 13.31 11.61
N ALA A 449 22.93 13.25 11.50
CA ALA A 449 22.20 12.11 12.06
C ALA A 449 22.32 10.89 11.14
N ALA A 450 22.18 9.70 11.73
CA ALA A 450 22.49 8.45 11.04
C ALA A 450 21.66 7.29 11.54
N SER A 451 21.44 6.33 10.66
CA SER A 451 20.86 5.02 10.97
C SER A 451 21.63 3.91 10.26
N THR A 452 21.30 2.67 10.60
CA THR A 452 21.94 1.48 10.04
C THR A 452 20.92 0.41 9.71
N ASP A 453 21.20 -0.36 8.66
CA ASP A 453 20.46 -1.57 8.31
C ASP A 453 21.45 -2.65 7.85
N THR A 454 21.02 -3.91 7.82
CA THR A 454 21.86 -5.07 7.48
C THR A 454 21.25 -5.93 6.41
N VAL A 455 22.09 -6.48 5.54
CA VAL A 455 21.74 -7.53 4.57
C VAL A 455 22.64 -8.75 4.76
N THR A 456 22.03 -9.93 4.76
CA THR A 456 22.71 -11.21 4.91
C THR A 456 22.89 -11.87 3.55
N VAL A 457 24.14 -12.23 3.24
CA VAL A 457 24.51 -12.99 2.05
C VAL A 457 24.94 -14.39 2.45
N THR A 458 24.12 -15.38 2.12
CA THR A 458 24.46 -16.79 2.27
C THR A 458 25.39 -17.20 1.12
N VAL A 459 26.63 -17.54 1.43
CA VAL A 459 27.62 -18.03 0.47
C VAL A 459 27.71 -19.55 0.55
N ASN A 460 27.36 -20.21 -0.55
CA ASN A 460 27.50 -21.63 -0.76
C ASN A 460 28.83 -21.93 -1.51
N PRO A 461 29.46 -23.09 -1.27
CA PRO A 461 30.71 -23.45 -1.94
C PRO A 461 30.52 -23.74 -3.43
N SER A 462 31.31 -23.14 -4.33
CA SER A 462 31.33 -23.51 -5.76
C SER A 462 31.91 -24.90 -5.96
N ASN A 463 31.08 -25.91 -6.24
CA ASN A 463 31.45 -27.28 -6.66
C ASN A 463 32.80 -27.77 -6.08
N GLY A 464 33.00 -27.57 -4.77
CA GLY A 464 34.20 -27.96 -4.04
C GLY A 464 33.91 -29.03 -2.98
N GLY A 465 32.64 -29.21 -2.64
CA GLY A 465 32.14 -30.18 -1.65
C GLY A 465 31.78 -31.55 -2.22
N GLY A 466 32.11 -31.86 -3.47
CA GLY A 466 31.85 -33.18 -4.06
C GLY A 466 30.39 -33.45 -4.45
N TYR A 467 29.56 -32.41 -4.60
CA TYR A 467 28.18 -32.50 -5.08
C TYR A 467 27.92 -31.55 -6.26
N ASN A 468 26.88 -31.81 -7.05
CA ASN A 468 26.45 -31.06 -8.23
C ASN A 468 25.37 -30.01 -7.93
N TYR A 469 24.44 -30.31 -7.02
CA TYR A 469 23.31 -29.45 -6.67
C TYR A 469 23.01 -29.51 -5.16
N VAL A 470 22.34 -28.51 -4.61
CA VAL A 470 21.63 -28.65 -3.31
C VAL A 470 20.24 -29.19 -3.64
N TRP A 471 19.76 -30.23 -2.96
CA TRP A 471 18.42 -30.75 -3.23
C TRP A 471 17.34 -29.72 -2.81
N PRO A 472 16.28 -29.48 -3.60
CA PRO A 472 15.93 -30.07 -4.91
C PRO A 472 16.32 -29.20 -6.12
N ASP A 473 17.28 -28.27 -5.99
CA ASP A 473 17.64 -27.36 -7.07
C ASP A 473 18.14 -28.11 -8.30
N GLY A 474 17.67 -27.69 -9.49
CA GLY A 474 18.07 -28.27 -10.78
C GLY A 474 17.64 -29.72 -11.01
N ILE A 475 16.60 -30.19 -10.30
CA ILE A 475 16.09 -31.58 -10.32
C ILE A 475 15.83 -32.14 -11.73
N GLU A 476 15.42 -31.28 -12.67
CA GLU A 476 15.22 -31.63 -14.07
C GLU A 476 16.50 -32.12 -14.76
N ASN A 477 17.67 -31.67 -14.29
CA ASN A 477 18.98 -31.97 -14.86
C ASN A 477 19.66 -33.19 -14.22
N TYR A 478 19.01 -33.89 -13.29
CA TYR A 478 19.66 -34.99 -12.59
C TYR A 478 19.91 -36.19 -13.52
N GLU A 479 21.10 -36.77 -13.43
CA GLU A 479 21.51 -37.92 -14.21
C GLU A 479 21.72 -39.12 -13.28
N TRP A 480 21.04 -40.22 -13.61
CA TRP A 480 21.10 -41.47 -12.84
C TRP A 480 22.52 -42.00 -12.79
N GLY A 481 22.98 -42.40 -11.60
CA GLY A 481 24.32 -42.91 -11.36
C GLY A 481 25.43 -41.85 -11.38
N LYS A 482 25.10 -40.57 -11.58
CA LYS A 482 26.09 -39.50 -11.75
C LYS A 482 25.86 -38.33 -10.79
N THR A 483 24.64 -37.82 -10.72
CA THR A 483 24.35 -36.61 -9.93
C THR A 483 24.52 -36.88 -8.45
N VAL A 484 25.30 -36.03 -7.79
CA VAL A 484 25.43 -35.96 -6.34
C VAL A 484 24.75 -34.68 -5.86
N VAL A 485 24.00 -34.74 -4.78
CA VAL A 485 23.34 -33.58 -4.17
C VAL A 485 23.70 -33.44 -2.70
N LEU A 486 23.66 -32.22 -2.19
CA LEU A 486 23.59 -31.97 -0.76
C LEU A 486 22.13 -32.19 -0.31
N GLY A 487 21.90 -33.22 0.51
CA GLY A 487 20.58 -33.55 1.05
C GLY A 487 20.14 -32.60 2.15
N VAL A 488 18.87 -32.69 2.54
CA VAL A 488 18.29 -31.80 3.57
C VAL A 488 18.87 -32.04 4.97
N ASP A 489 19.53 -33.17 5.16
CA ASP A 489 20.28 -33.53 6.36
C ASP A 489 21.73 -33.01 6.36
N GLY A 490 22.11 -32.23 5.34
CA GLY A 490 23.47 -31.72 5.16
C GLY A 490 24.49 -32.77 4.72
N ASN A 491 24.07 -34.00 4.41
CA ASN A 491 24.95 -35.05 3.89
C ASN A 491 24.93 -35.09 2.36
N LEU A 492 25.95 -35.72 1.76
CA LEU A 492 25.98 -35.91 0.31
C LEU A 492 25.28 -37.20 -0.08
N TRP A 493 24.49 -37.11 -1.15
CA TRP A 493 23.70 -38.20 -1.68
C TRP A 493 23.90 -38.33 -3.18
N LYS A 494 24.24 -39.52 -3.65
CA LYS A 494 24.38 -39.81 -5.07
C LYS A 494 23.12 -40.47 -5.60
N CYS A 495 22.64 -40.00 -6.75
CA CYS A 495 21.54 -40.64 -7.45
C CYS A 495 21.99 -42.02 -7.95
N LYS A 496 21.24 -43.07 -7.63
CA LYS A 496 21.55 -44.43 -8.03
C LYS A 496 21.43 -44.64 -9.55
N PRO A 497 22.04 -45.69 -10.10
CA PRO A 497 21.76 -46.14 -11.46
C PRO A 497 20.30 -46.57 -11.65
N PHE A 498 19.89 -46.76 -12.91
CA PHE A 498 18.60 -47.37 -13.25
C PHE A 498 18.53 -48.82 -12.72
N PRO A 499 17.37 -49.30 -12.20
CA PRO A 499 16.05 -48.65 -12.22
C PRO A 499 15.78 -47.64 -11.10
N GLN A 500 16.46 -47.71 -9.96
CA GLN A 500 16.14 -46.89 -8.78
C GLN A 500 16.36 -45.39 -9.03
N GLY A 501 17.37 -45.04 -9.83
CA GLY A 501 17.68 -43.66 -10.19
C GLY A 501 16.54 -42.91 -10.90
N ALA A 502 15.59 -43.62 -11.53
CA ALA A 502 14.44 -43.02 -12.20
C ALA A 502 13.63 -42.08 -11.29
N TRP A 503 13.67 -42.33 -9.98
CA TRP A 503 12.94 -41.56 -8.96
C TRP A 503 13.72 -40.35 -8.42
N CYS A 504 15.01 -40.17 -8.76
CA CYS A 504 15.79 -39.00 -8.32
C CYS A 504 15.24 -37.66 -8.84
N LYS A 505 14.41 -37.69 -9.90
CA LYS A 505 13.79 -36.48 -10.46
C LYS A 505 12.44 -36.13 -9.85
N GLN A 506 11.99 -36.88 -8.85
CA GLN A 506 10.68 -36.70 -8.24
C GLN A 506 10.81 -35.93 -6.93
N ASN A 507 10.24 -34.72 -6.90
CA ASN A 507 10.22 -33.90 -5.69
C ASN A 507 9.03 -34.27 -4.80
N VAL A 508 9.12 -35.44 -4.15
CA VAL A 508 8.11 -35.91 -3.17
C VAL A 508 8.80 -36.37 -1.89
N PRO A 509 8.16 -36.24 -0.70
CA PRO A 509 8.81 -36.50 0.59
C PRO A 509 9.52 -37.86 0.72
N ALA A 510 8.93 -38.92 0.15
CA ALA A 510 9.48 -40.27 0.18
C ALA A 510 10.84 -40.43 -0.54
N TYR A 511 11.18 -39.49 -1.44
CA TYR A 511 12.41 -39.50 -2.22
C TYR A 511 13.34 -38.33 -1.89
N THR A 512 13.06 -37.57 -0.83
CA THR A 512 13.93 -36.50 -0.35
C THR A 512 15.21 -37.10 0.24
N PRO A 513 16.41 -36.85 -0.32
CA PRO A 513 17.67 -37.34 0.22
C PRO A 513 17.93 -36.73 1.60
N GLY A 514 18.01 -37.57 2.63
CA GLY A 514 18.18 -37.14 4.02
C GLY A 514 16.89 -36.69 4.72
N GLY A 515 15.73 -36.84 4.08
CA GLY A 515 14.44 -36.46 4.67
C GLY A 515 13.92 -37.46 5.70
N PRO A 516 13.02 -37.06 6.62
CA PRO A 516 12.46 -37.92 7.65
C PRO A 516 11.56 -39.05 7.09
N ASP A 517 10.97 -38.83 5.91
CA ASP A 517 10.06 -39.78 5.23
C ASP A 517 10.78 -40.71 4.24
N MET A 518 12.12 -40.67 4.22
CA MET A 518 12.91 -41.50 3.32
C MET A 518 12.70 -42.99 3.65
N ALA A 519 12.27 -43.78 2.67
CA ALA A 519 11.88 -45.19 2.88
C ALA A 519 13.00 -45.99 3.58
N PRO A 520 12.74 -46.74 4.66
CA PRO A 520 13.79 -47.38 5.46
C PRO A 520 14.55 -48.50 4.73
N ASN A 521 14.00 -49.04 3.64
CA ASN A 521 14.66 -50.05 2.82
C ASN A 521 15.55 -49.39 1.75
N PRO A 522 16.89 -49.56 1.80
CA PRO A 522 17.80 -48.97 0.82
C PRO A 522 17.53 -49.40 -0.62
N GLU A 523 16.98 -50.59 -0.87
CA GLU A 523 16.71 -51.08 -2.23
C GLU A 523 15.58 -50.33 -2.95
N GLN A 524 14.73 -49.63 -2.18
CA GLN A 524 13.61 -48.84 -2.68
C GLN A 524 13.93 -47.34 -2.79
N GLN A 525 15.13 -46.92 -2.39
CA GLN A 525 15.53 -45.51 -2.41
C GLN A 525 16.22 -45.11 -3.72
N PRO A 526 15.93 -43.91 -4.28
CA PRO A 526 16.65 -43.37 -5.43
C PRO A 526 18.09 -42.94 -5.12
N TRP A 527 18.41 -42.74 -3.84
CA TRP A 527 19.66 -42.13 -3.39
C TRP A 527 20.52 -43.11 -2.60
N GLU A 528 21.83 -42.94 -2.66
CA GLU A 528 22.80 -43.59 -1.79
C GLU A 528 23.69 -42.55 -1.13
N ARG A 529 24.13 -42.79 0.11
CA ARG A 529 25.01 -41.88 0.81
C ARG A 529 26.37 -41.83 0.10
N TYR A 530 26.84 -40.63 -0.19
CA TYR A 530 28.04 -40.40 -0.96
C TYR A 530 29.16 -39.85 -0.08
N THR A 531 30.35 -40.41 -0.22
CA THR A 531 31.57 -39.86 0.37
C THR A 531 32.53 -39.60 -0.78
N PRO A 532 32.95 -38.34 -1.02
CA PRO A 532 33.90 -38.03 -2.08
C PRO A 532 35.22 -38.78 -1.81
N PRO A 533 35.90 -39.29 -2.85
CA PRO A 533 37.23 -39.87 -2.67
C PRO A 533 38.19 -38.83 -2.08
N ALA A 534 39.02 -39.24 -1.12
CA ALA A 534 40.03 -38.38 -0.53
C ALA A 534 40.93 -37.79 -1.62
N ARG A 535 41.08 -36.46 -1.64
CA ARG A 535 42.00 -35.78 -2.56
C ARG A 535 43.42 -36.26 -2.24
N ARG A 536 44.08 -36.92 -3.20
CA ARG A 536 45.52 -37.24 -3.11
C ARG A 536 46.36 -36.02 -3.46
#